data_AF-A0A935QA34-F1
#
_entry.id   AF-A0A935QA34-F1
#
_cell.length_a   1.000
_cell.length_b   1.000
_cell.length_c   1.000
_cell.angle_alpha   90.00
_cell.angle_beta   90.00
_cell.angle_gamma   90.00
#
_symmetry.space_group_name_H-M   'P 1'
#
loop_
_entity.id
_entity.type
_entity.pdbx_description
1 polymer ?
#
loop_
_entity_poly.entity_id
_entity_poly.type
_entity_poly.pdbx_seq_one_letter_code
_entity_poly.pdbx_strand_id
1 'polypeptide(L)'
;MRFLFFVYLILYIQNLSFGQSKEEIANYKLLSQSAKKYAKEAKDELKKKNIDKAESLYLQSLSVYPVYPLLDEFGDLFEYKKKINDIKSINIIYDSIINAYKKFEKVIIDVEGGGVFFTTHNYKYNTTKDIIPFIFKTKVSYNIDYGNELMKTGDIKGANKLWKAVEHTGVGLDMIDLYLNMVNSNFQSGDIQIGLETALKYLELYRGKKPEGASASILMAASLVAFSLEDKKSLQQMNDISQSMKKSLGNSAKFGVAKTEILLNILNGEYQKAITELEDLKKGNGDFWGSKYIAKETLPLIYIITGDYIKAEAAISEHTKHLMVSEKQTSNLRGLVFLGKGNYSQAISEFTTYLGLKNIYIAPDKFKYYCKRAEAYEGLKEFDKAKGL
;
A
#
# COMPACT_ATOMS: atom_id res chain seq x y z
N MET A 1 -21.15 -21.26 6.71
CA MET A 1 -20.17 -20.30 7.27
C MET A 1 -20.71 -19.46 8.44
N ARG A 2 -21.88 -18.81 8.33
CA ARG A 2 -22.45 -18.00 9.45
C ARG A 2 -22.75 -18.80 10.74
N PHE A 3 -23.09 -20.09 10.62
CA PHE A 3 -23.36 -20.96 11.77
C PHE A 3 -22.07 -21.31 12.55
N LEU A 4 -20.96 -21.54 11.86
CA LEU A 4 -19.66 -21.84 12.48
C LEU A 4 -19.08 -20.62 13.21
N PHE A 5 -19.29 -19.41 12.68
CA PHE A 5 -18.90 -18.16 13.35
C PHE A 5 -19.70 -17.94 14.65
N PHE A 6 -20.98 -18.29 14.65
CA PHE A 6 -21.85 -18.17 15.83
C PHE A 6 -21.47 -19.19 16.93
N VAL A 7 -21.14 -20.43 16.54
CA VAL A 7 -20.66 -21.46 17.46
C VAL A 7 -19.28 -21.10 18.02
N TYR A 8 -18.38 -20.54 17.20
CA TYR A 8 -17.06 -20.10 17.66
C TYR A 8 -17.14 -18.92 18.63
N LEU A 9 -18.05 -17.96 18.40
CA LEU A 9 -18.29 -16.83 19.30
C LEU A 9 -18.90 -17.27 20.64
N ILE A 10 -19.82 -18.25 20.63
CA ILE A 10 -20.40 -18.83 21.86
C ILE A 10 -19.34 -19.59 22.64
N LEU A 11 -18.51 -20.39 21.99
CA LEU A 11 -17.40 -21.12 22.62
C LEU A 11 -16.30 -20.17 23.13
N TYR A 12 -16.05 -19.06 22.45
CA TYR A 12 -15.10 -18.03 22.86
C TYR A 12 -15.59 -17.24 24.08
N ILE A 13 -16.88 -16.90 24.14
CA ILE A 13 -17.52 -16.29 25.33
C ILE A 13 -17.57 -17.27 26.50
N GLN A 14 -17.76 -18.58 26.23
CA GLN A 14 -17.69 -19.62 27.26
C GLN A 14 -16.25 -19.83 27.77
N ASN A 15 -15.22 -19.68 26.93
CA ASN A 15 -13.83 -19.78 27.36
C ASN A 15 -13.30 -18.51 28.07
N LEU A 16 -13.88 -17.33 27.84
CA LEU A 16 -13.62 -16.11 28.63
C LEU A 16 -14.17 -16.18 30.07
N SER A 17 -14.91 -17.25 30.43
CA SER A 17 -15.57 -17.39 31.73
C SER A 17 -14.75 -18.13 32.79
N PHE A 18 -13.47 -18.41 32.56
CA PHE A 18 -12.58 -18.89 33.62
C PHE A 18 -12.36 -17.76 34.65
N GLY A 19 -13.14 -17.81 35.74
CA GLY A 19 -12.99 -16.94 36.91
C GLY A 19 -14.20 -16.07 37.26
N GLN A 20 -15.18 -15.89 36.36
CA GLN A 20 -16.36 -15.06 36.62
C GLN A 20 -17.50 -15.86 37.23
N SER A 21 -18.09 -15.35 38.30
CA SER A 21 -19.28 -15.89 38.93
C SER A 21 -20.50 -15.78 37.99
N LYS A 22 -21.50 -16.66 38.20
CA LYS A 22 -22.78 -16.59 37.48
C LYS A 22 -23.49 -15.23 37.66
N GLU A 23 -23.28 -14.59 38.79
CA GLU A 23 -23.83 -13.28 39.13
C GLU A 23 -23.20 -12.17 38.28
N GLU A 24 -21.87 -12.17 38.11
CA GLU A 24 -21.16 -11.21 37.25
C GLU A 24 -21.61 -11.34 35.79
N ILE A 25 -21.75 -12.56 35.29
CA ILE A 25 -22.25 -12.81 33.93
C ILE A 25 -23.69 -12.29 33.77
N ALA A 26 -24.55 -12.47 34.78
CA ALA A 26 -25.92 -11.96 34.76
C ALA A 26 -25.93 -10.42 34.78
N ASN A 27 -25.08 -9.80 35.60
CA ASN A 27 -24.93 -8.35 35.67
C ASN A 27 -24.45 -7.75 34.34
N TYR A 28 -23.44 -8.36 33.70
CA TYR A 28 -22.97 -7.92 32.38
C TYR A 28 -24.04 -8.04 31.30
N LYS A 29 -24.87 -9.09 31.32
CA LYS A 29 -26.02 -9.22 30.41
C LYS A 29 -27.03 -8.08 30.61
N LEU A 30 -27.32 -7.73 31.87
CA LEU A 30 -28.25 -6.65 32.20
C LEU A 30 -27.71 -5.29 31.73
N LEU A 31 -26.44 -5.00 32.01
CA LEU A 31 -25.77 -3.77 31.56
C LEU A 31 -25.74 -3.68 30.02
N SER A 32 -25.43 -4.78 29.33
CA SER A 32 -25.46 -4.84 27.87
C SER A 32 -26.86 -4.56 27.30
N GLN A 33 -27.92 -5.11 27.91
CA GLN A 33 -29.30 -4.85 27.49
C GLN A 33 -29.70 -3.38 27.69
N SER A 34 -29.31 -2.79 28.82
CA SER A 34 -29.54 -1.37 29.10
C SER A 34 -28.81 -0.47 28.10
N ALA A 35 -27.54 -0.74 27.80
CA ALA A 35 -26.78 0.01 26.80
C ALA A 35 -27.42 -0.06 25.40
N LYS A 36 -27.86 -1.26 24.98
CA LYS A 36 -28.59 -1.45 23.71
C LYS A 36 -29.88 -0.65 23.65
N LYS A 37 -30.62 -0.58 24.75
CA LYS A 37 -31.84 0.22 24.83
C LYS A 37 -31.53 1.70 24.59
N TYR A 38 -30.54 2.26 25.28
CA TYR A 38 -30.12 3.65 25.08
C TYR A 38 -29.64 3.94 23.65
N ALA A 39 -28.84 3.06 23.05
CA ALA A 39 -28.36 3.24 21.68
C ALA A 39 -29.50 3.17 20.65
N LYS A 40 -30.48 2.29 20.86
CA LYS A 40 -31.69 2.24 20.03
C LYS A 40 -32.50 3.54 20.13
N GLU A 41 -32.73 4.02 21.36
CA GLU A 41 -33.42 5.29 21.59
C GLU A 41 -32.66 6.47 20.97
N ALA A 42 -31.33 6.46 21.04
CA ALA A 42 -30.47 7.46 20.40
C ALA A 42 -30.65 7.48 18.88
N LYS A 43 -30.68 6.31 18.23
CA LYS A 43 -30.96 6.19 16.79
C LYS A 43 -32.34 6.75 16.43
N ASP A 44 -33.34 6.49 17.25
CA ASP A 44 -34.70 6.98 17.00
C ASP A 44 -34.80 8.50 17.19
N GLU A 45 -34.09 9.10 18.15
CA GLU A 45 -33.98 10.56 18.29
C GLU A 45 -33.19 11.20 17.15
N LEU A 46 -32.14 10.54 16.65
CA LEU A 46 -31.37 11.00 15.50
C LEU A 46 -32.23 11.06 14.23
N LYS A 47 -33.10 10.06 14.01
CA LYS A 47 -34.10 10.06 12.92
C LYS A 47 -35.09 11.23 13.03
N LYS A 48 -35.46 11.62 14.25
CA LYS A 48 -36.30 12.79 14.54
C LYS A 48 -35.53 14.11 14.44
N LYS A 49 -34.23 14.08 14.13
CA LYS A 49 -33.30 15.22 14.14
C LYS A 49 -33.14 15.89 15.51
N ASN A 50 -33.38 15.16 16.59
CA ASN A 50 -33.15 15.62 17.96
C ASN A 50 -31.73 15.25 18.40
N ILE A 51 -30.75 16.01 17.91
CA ILE A 51 -29.34 15.64 17.95
C ILE A 51 -28.78 15.62 19.37
N ASP A 52 -29.07 16.65 20.17
CA ASP A 52 -28.53 16.77 21.52
C ASP A 52 -29.01 15.61 22.41
N LYS A 53 -30.28 15.22 22.25
CA LYS A 53 -30.84 14.06 22.95
C LYS A 53 -30.24 12.75 22.44
N ALA A 54 -30.06 12.60 21.12
CA ALA A 54 -29.41 11.43 20.55
C ALA A 54 -27.97 11.28 21.08
N GLU A 55 -27.19 12.35 21.06
CA GLU A 55 -25.82 12.38 21.59
C GLU A 55 -25.78 12.03 23.08
N SER A 56 -26.67 12.61 23.89
CA SER A 56 -26.78 12.28 25.32
C SER A 56 -27.10 10.80 25.55
N LEU A 57 -28.03 10.22 24.77
CA LEU A 57 -28.41 8.81 24.88
C LEU A 57 -27.28 7.88 24.45
N TYR A 58 -26.53 8.26 23.42
CA TYR A 58 -25.32 7.54 23.00
C TYR A 58 -24.25 7.57 24.11
N LEU A 59 -23.93 8.73 24.67
CA LEU A 59 -22.98 8.84 25.79
C LEU A 59 -23.46 8.06 27.03
N GLN A 60 -24.77 8.05 27.30
CA GLN A 60 -25.35 7.23 28.35
C GLN A 60 -25.16 5.74 28.09
N SER A 61 -25.39 5.28 26.85
CA SER A 61 -25.12 3.90 26.43
C SER A 61 -23.67 3.48 26.72
N LEU A 62 -22.69 4.33 26.35
CA LEU A 62 -21.27 4.11 26.64
C LEU A 62 -20.98 4.03 28.13
N SER A 63 -21.59 4.89 28.93
CA SER A 63 -21.36 4.92 30.38
C SER A 63 -21.85 3.65 31.09
N VAL A 64 -22.88 2.99 30.53
CA VAL A 64 -23.51 1.78 31.08
C VAL A 64 -22.72 0.53 30.72
N TYR A 65 -22.29 0.38 29.46
CA TYR A 65 -21.55 -0.79 29.02
C TYR A 65 -20.66 -0.49 27.79
N PRO A 66 -19.39 -0.12 27.99
CA PRO A 66 -18.50 0.33 26.93
C PRO A 66 -17.84 -0.78 26.11
N VAL A 67 -18.13 -2.05 26.40
CA VAL A 67 -17.51 -3.22 25.74
C VAL A 67 -18.39 -3.79 24.61
N TYR A 68 -19.60 -3.26 24.40
CA TYR A 68 -20.46 -3.69 23.29
C TYR A 68 -20.01 -3.05 21.96
N PRO A 69 -20.27 -3.62 20.76
CA PRO A 69 -19.96 -3.02 19.45
C PRO A 69 -20.76 -1.72 19.22
N LEU A 70 -20.43 -0.69 19.99
CA LEU A 70 -21.01 0.63 19.92
C LEU A 70 -20.40 1.43 18.78
N LEU A 71 -19.20 1.10 18.30
CA LEU A 71 -18.63 1.78 17.13
C LEU A 71 -19.59 1.75 15.92
N ASP A 72 -20.25 0.63 15.67
CA ASP A 72 -21.25 0.52 14.60
C ASP A 72 -22.52 1.33 14.91
N GLU A 73 -22.90 1.46 16.18
CA GLU A 73 -24.08 2.23 16.58
C GLU A 73 -23.83 3.73 16.60
N PHE A 74 -22.60 4.15 16.87
CA PHE A 74 -22.17 5.55 16.82
C PHE A 74 -21.88 6.02 15.40
N GLY A 75 -21.77 5.12 14.42
CA GLY A 75 -21.53 5.46 13.01
C GLY A 75 -22.50 6.51 12.48
N ASP A 76 -23.79 6.37 12.82
CA ASP A 76 -24.82 7.34 12.40
C ASP A 76 -24.61 8.73 13.03
N LEU A 77 -24.18 8.79 14.31
CA LEU A 77 -23.88 10.06 14.98
C LEU A 77 -22.61 10.70 14.42
N PHE A 78 -21.56 9.91 14.15
CA PHE A 78 -20.32 10.39 13.54
C PHE A 78 -20.56 10.97 12.14
N GLU A 79 -21.28 10.24 11.29
CA GLU A 79 -21.62 10.72 9.94
C GLU A 79 -22.47 11.98 10.00
N TYR A 80 -23.42 12.06 10.94
CA TYR A 80 -24.20 13.29 11.16
C TYR A 80 -23.32 14.47 11.57
N LYS A 81 -22.48 14.32 12.61
CA LYS A 81 -21.61 15.39 13.11
C LYS A 81 -20.59 15.83 12.06
N LYS A 82 -20.07 14.89 11.26
CA LYS A 82 -19.18 15.15 10.11
C LYS A 82 -19.89 15.99 9.05
N LYS A 83 -21.15 15.66 8.73
CA LYS A 83 -21.97 16.41 7.75
C LYS A 83 -22.18 17.87 8.15
N ILE A 84 -22.32 18.16 9.45
CA ILE A 84 -22.44 19.54 9.95
C ILE A 84 -21.09 20.19 10.31
N ASN A 85 -19.97 19.51 10.00
CA ASN A 85 -18.61 19.96 10.31
C ASN A 85 -18.37 20.26 11.81
N ASP A 86 -19.05 19.54 12.70
CA ASP A 86 -18.88 19.66 14.16
C ASP A 86 -17.74 18.76 14.66
N ILE A 87 -16.52 19.15 14.28
CA ILE A 87 -15.29 18.42 14.62
C ILE A 87 -15.07 18.33 16.13
N LYS A 88 -15.51 19.35 16.89
CA LYS A 88 -15.35 19.40 18.35
C LYS A 88 -16.15 18.28 19.02
N SER A 89 -17.42 18.10 18.66
CA SER A 89 -18.24 17.03 19.22
C SER A 89 -17.77 15.64 18.79
N ILE A 90 -17.28 15.49 17.56
CA ILE A 90 -16.65 14.23 17.11
C ILE A 90 -15.50 13.84 18.05
N ASN A 91 -14.62 14.79 18.39
CA ASN A 91 -13.51 14.54 19.31
C ASN A 91 -14.00 14.18 20.72
N ILE A 92 -15.02 14.86 21.24
CA ILE A 92 -15.62 14.54 22.55
C ILE A 92 -16.19 13.12 22.59
N ILE A 93 -16.85 12.70 21.50
CA ILE A 93 -17.38 11.34 21.38
C ILE A 93 -16.23 10.32 21.38
N TYR A 94 -15.17 10.56 20.60
CA TYR A 94 -13.98 9.71 20.61
C TYR A 94 -13.35 9.63 22.01
N ASP A 95 -13.11 10.77 22.67
CA ASP A 95 -12.56 10.83 24.02
C ASP A 95 -13.41 10.07 25.04
N SER A 96 -14.73 10.16 24.92
CA SER A 96 -15.68 9.43 25.77
C SER A 96 -15.58 7.92 25.55
N ILE A 97 -15.51 7.47 24.29
CA ILE A 97 -15.30 6.06 23.95
C ILE A 97 -13.99 5.56 24.55
N ILE A 98 -12.90 6.31 24.38
CA ILE A 98 -11.56 5.95 24.88
C ILE A 98 -11.53 5.84 26.40
N ASN A 99 -12.08 6.84 27.08
CA ASN A 99 -12.14 6.85 28.54
C ASN A 99 -12.97 5.70 29.09
N ALA A 100 -14.05 5.34 28.38
CA ALA A 100 -14.88 4.21 28.75
C ALA A 100 -14.14 2.87 28.56
N TYR A 101 -13.36 2.71 27.47
CA TYR A 101 -12.48 1.56 27.28
C TYR A 101 -11.35 1.48 28.32
N LYS A 102 -10.68 2.59 28.64
CA LYS A 102 -9.62 2.65 29.67
C LYS A 102 -10.14 2.20 31.05
N LYS A 103 -11.39 2.55 31.39
CA LYS A 103 -12.03 2.13 32.65
C LYS A 103 -12.23 0.62 32.71
N PHE A 104 -12.44 -0.03 31.57
CA PHE A 104 -12.65 -1.49 31.47
C PHE A 104 -11.36 -2.28 31.27
N GLU A 105 -10.31 -1.68 30.72
CA GLU A 105 -8.98 -2.30 30.60
C GLU A 105 -8.45 -2.72 31.99
N LYS A 106 -8.73 -1.93 33.03
CA LYS A 106 -8.42 -2.28 34.43
C LYS A 106 -9.13 -3.54 34.96
N VAL A 107 -10.24 -3.95 34.33
CA VAL A 107 -11.05 -5.13 34.71
C VAL A 107 -10.63 -6.38 33.95
N ILE A 108 -10.04 -6.23 32.75
CA ILE A 108 -9.63 -7.35 31.90
C ILE A 108 -8.21 -7.85 32.25
N ILE A 109 -7.38 -7.02 32.87
CA ILE A 109 -5.98 -7.36 33.25
C ILE A 109 -5.90 -8.39 34.40
N ASP A 110 -6.99 -8.66 35.12
CA ASP A 110 -7.01 -9.61 36.26
C ASP A 110 -7.36 -11.06 35.87
N VAL A 111 -7.39 -11.39 34.57
CA VAL A 111 -7.76 -12.73 34.06
C VAL A 111 -6.61 -13.30 33.23
N GLU A 112 -5.74 -14.09 33.87
CA GLU A 112 -4.65 -14.81 33.21
C GLU A 112 -5.13 -16.00 32.38
N GLY A 113 -4.49 -16.20 31.22
CA GLY A 113 -4.35 -17.54 30.62
C GLY A 113 -4.94 -17.75 29.23
N GLY A 114 -4.38 -17.09 28.21
CA GLY A 114 -4.39 -17.64 26.84
C GLY A 114 -4.99 -16.76 25.75
N GLY A 115 -4.14 -15.91 25.15
CA GLY A 115 -4.31 -15.50 23.75
C GLY A 115 -5.05 -14.19 23.48
N VAL A 116 -4.63 -13.08 24.09
CA VAL A 116 -4.81 -11.73 23.52
C VAL A 116 -3.55 -10.92 23.84
N PHE A 117 -2.63 -10.72 22.89
CA PHE A 117 -1.39 -10.00 23.20
C PHE A 117 -1.54 -8.49 23.04
N PHE A 118 -1.60 -7.84 24.20
CA PHE A 118 -1.17 -6.48 24.43
C PHE A 118 0.35 -6.43 24.66
N THR A 119 1.01 -5.34 24.27
CA THR A 119 2.25 -4.90 24.92
C THR A 119 2.18 -3.40 25.21
N THR A 120 2.78 -3.08 26.35
CA THR A 120 2.66 -1.90 27.20
C THR A 120 3.45 -0.70 26.69
N HIS A 121 3.18 0.50 27.21
CA HIS A 121 4.12 1.45 27.84
C HIS A 121 3.32 2.68 28.33
N ASN A 122 3.58 3.13 29.56
CA ASN A 122 2.98 4.32 30.17
C ASN A 122 3.24 5.58 29.33
N TYR A 123 2.25 6.06 28.58
CA TYR A 123 2.30 7.38 27.97
C TYR A 123 1.11 8.23 28.41
N LYS A 124 1.42 9.45 28.85
CA LYS A 124 0.44 10.53 28.97
C LYS A 124 0.10 10.97 27.55
N TYR A 125 -1.06 10.54 27.07
CA TYR A 125 -1.58 10.88 25.74
C TYR A 125 -1.86 12.38 25.64
N ASN A 126 -1.30 13.05 24.64
CA ASN A 126 -1.67 14.41 24.27
C ASN A 126 -2.08 14.40 22.78
N THR A 127 -3.37 14.64 22.52
CA THR A 127 -4.03 14.76 21.20
C THR A 127 -4.27 13.48 20.39
N THR A 128 -5.15 13.59 19.40
CA THR A 128 -5.71 12.58 18.48
C THR A 128 -4.69 11.63 17.83
N LYS A 129 -3.41 11.97 17.83
CA LYS A 129 -2.32 11.14 17.27
C LYS A 129 -2.03 9.87 18.09
N ASP A 130 -2.17 9.95 19.43
CA ASP A 130 -1.80 8.84 20.32
C ASP A 130 -2.99 7.92 20.64
N ILE A 131 -4.19 8.32 20.24
CA ILE A 131 -5.47 7.71 20.58
C ILE A 131 -5.90 6.64 19.55
N ILE A 132 -5.55 6.86 18.27
CA ILE A 132 -5.85 5.97 17.15
C ILE A 132 -5.11 4.60 17.22
N PRO A 133 -4.00 4.43 17.95
CA PRO A 133 -3.47 3.08 18.22
C PRO A 133 -4.32 2.24 19.19
N PHE A 134 -5.14 2.84 20.05
CA PHE A 134 -5.80 2.15 21.18
C PHE A 134 -7.14 1.50 20.81
N ILE A 135 -8.01 2.20 20.07
CA ILE A 135 -9.33 1.67 19.63
C ILE A 135 -9.17 0.60 18.53
N PHE A 136 -8.06 0.61 17.80
CA PHE A 136 -7.98 -0.01 16.48
C PHE A 136 -7.26 -1.38 16.46
N LYS A 137 -6.92 -1.90 17.64
CA LYS A 137 -6.21 -3.17 17.85
C LYS A 137 -7.00 -4.43 17.48
N THR A 138 -8.32 -4.33 17.29
CA THR A 138 -9.22 -5.49 17.11
C THR A 138 -9.73 -5.71 15.69
N LYS A 139 -9.46 -4.79 14.74
CA LYS A 139 -9.86 -4.97 13.32
C LYS A 139 -8.68 -4.68 12.40
N VAL A 140 -8.24 -5.72 11.70
CA VAL A 140 -7.17 -5.69 10.67
C VAL A 140 -7.35 -4.57 9.67
N SER A 141 -8.58 -4.37 9.18
CA SER A 141 -8.93 -3.30 8.24
C SER A 141 -8.54 -1.91 8.74
N TYR A 142 -8.73 -1.62 10.03
CA TYR A 142 -8.41 -0.29 10.54
C TYR A 142 -6.92 -0.04 10.73
N ASN A 143 -6.14 -1.06 11.10
CA ASN A 143 -4.70 -0.90 11.17
C ASN A 143 -4.10 -0.69 9.76
N ILE A 144 -4.72 -1.29 8.72
CA ILE A 144 -4.37 -0.98 7.33
C ILE A 144 -4.67 0.49 7.03
N ASP A 145 -5.89 0.96 7.32
CA ASP A 145 -6.32 2.34 7.08
C ASP A 145 -5.46 3.35 7.83
N TYR A 146 -5.16 3.10 9.11
CA TYR A 146 -4.32 3.99 9.89
C TYR A 146 -2.88 3.99 9.39
N GLY A 147 -2.35 2.84 8.95
CA GLY A 147 -1.04 2.79 8.30
C GLY A 147 -1.01 3.62 7.01
N ASN A 148 -2.10 3.60 6.23
CA ASN A 148 -2.24 4.46 5.04
C ASN A 148 -2.23 5.95 5.42
N GLU A 149 -2.90 6.35 6.50
CA GLU A 149 -2.87 7.74 6.99
C GLU A 149 -1.49 8.15 7.53
N LEU A 150 -0.80 7.26 8.25
CA LEU A 150 0.58 7.48 8.68
C LEU A 150 1.50 7.71 7.46
N MET A 151 1.34 6.93 6.39
CA MET A 151 2.09 7.14 5.16
C MET A 151 1.80 8.52 4.52
N LYS A 152 0.53 8.92 4.43
CA LYS A 152 0.14 10.24 3.89
C LYS A 152 0.71 11.41 4.69
N THR A 153 0.89 11.23 6.00
CA THR A 153 1.48 12.24 6.89
C THR A 153 3.01 12.20 6.94
N GLY A 154 3.65 11.30 6.18
CA GLY A 154 5.10 11.13 6.13
C GLY A 154 5.68 10.26 7.25
N ASP A 155 4.85 9.67 8.13
CA ASP A 155 5.30 8.70 9.14
C ASP A 155 5.43 7.30 8.54
N ILE A 156 6.39 7.16 7.63
CA ILE A 156 6.69 5.92 6.89
C ILE A 156 7.05 4.79 7.87
N LYS A 157 7.83 5.09 8.91
CA LYS A 157 8.27 4.09 9.90
C LYS A 157 7.09 3.60 10.74
N GLY A 158 6.22 4.51 11.20
CA GLY A 158 5.00 4.17 11.92
C GLY A 158 4.06 3.31 11.08
N ALA A 159 3.83 3.69 9.81
CA ALA A 159 3.01 2.93 8.87
C ALA A 159 3.53 1.50 8.69
N ASN A 160 4.82 1.34 8.37
CA ASN A 160 5.43 0.03 8.16
C ASN A 160 5.43 -0.85 9.43
N LYS A 161 5.63 -0.25 10.61
CA LYS A 161 5.52 -0.97 11.88
C LYS A 161 4.10 -1.51 12.10
N LEU A 162 3.09 -0.70 11.81
CA LEU A 162 1.69 -1.07 11.99
C LEU A 162 1.27 -2.17 11.02
N TRP A 163 1.60 -2.04 9.74
CA TRP A 163 1.33 -3.06 8.73
C TRP A 163 2.02 -4.39 9.02
N LYS A 164 3.28 -4.37 9.48
CA LYS A 164 3.96 -5.58 9.96
C LYS A 164 3.22 -6.21 11.14
N ALA A 165 2.69 -5.42 12.07
CA ALA A 165 1.89 -5.97 13.18
C ALA A 165 0.62 -6.67 12.65
N VAL A 166 -0.03 -6.12 11.63
CA VAL A 166 -1.19 -6.74 10.97
C VAL A 166 -0.80 -8.06 10.30
N GLU A 167 0.33 -8.11 9.57
CA GLU A 167 0.85 -9.33 8.92
C GLU A 167 0.94 -10.51 9.90
N HIS A 168 1.39 -10.26 11.14
CA HIS A 168 1.53 -11.29 12.18
C HIS A 168 0.20 -11.81 12.75
N THR A 169 -0.90 -11.09 12.56
CA THR A 169 -2.21 -11.53 13.09
C THR A 169 -2.82 -12.70 12.29
N GLY A 170 -2.34 -12.95 11.06
CA GLY A 170 -2.76 -14.10 10.26
C GLY A 170 -4.25 -14.14 9.89
N VAL A 171 -5.00 -13.05 10.07
CA VAL A 171 -6.44 -13.01 9.81
C VAL A 171 -6.65 -12.95 8.29
N GLY A 172 -6.92 -14.13 7.72
CA GLY A 172 -7.07 -14.34 6.29
C GLY A 172 -8.34 -13.72 5.73
N LEU A 173 -8.15 -12.66 4.93
CA LEU A 173 -8.81 -12.36 3.65
C LEU A 173 -8.31 -11.00 3.11
N ASP A 174 -7.83 -10.11 3.97
CA ASP A 174 -7.35 -8.76 3.60
C ASP A 174 -5.83 -8.65 3.41
N MET A 175 -5.10 -9.78 3.42
CA MET A 175 -3.63 -9.75 3.29
C MET A 175 -3.20 -9.24 1.91
N ILE A 176 -3.97 -9.52 0.86
CA ILE A 176 -3.68 -9.06 -0.51
C ILE A 176 -3.72 -7.54 -0.57
N ASP A 177 -4.78 -6.93 -0.05
CA ASP A 177 -4.94 -5.48 -0.03
C ASP A 177 -3.88 -4.82 0.86
N LEU A 178 -3.55 -5.44 2.01
CA LEU A 178 -2.43 -5.01 2.85
C LEU A 178 -1.12 -4.98 2.05
N TYR A 179 -0.73 -6.10 1.43
CA TYR A 179 0.50 -6.18 0.65
C TYR A 179 0.52 -5.19 -0.52
N LEU A 180 -0.58 -5.07 -1.25
CA LEU A 180 -0.70 -4.12 -2.36
C LEU A 180 -0.53 -2.67 -1.88
N ASN A 181 -1.17 -2.31 -0.76
CA ASN A 181 -1.02 -0.99 -0.15
C ASN A 181 0.41 -0.75 0.33
N MET A 182 1.03 -1.74 0.98
CA MET A 182 2.42 -1.66 1.44
C MET A 182 3.39 -1.47 0.26
N VAL A 183 3.25 -2.25 -0.81
CA VAL A 183 4.09 -2.16 -2.02
C VAL A 183 3.94 -0.77 -2.66
N ASN A 184 2.70 -0.36 -2.96
CA ASN A 184 2.44 0.91 -3.62
C ASN A 184 2.94 2.10 -2.79
N SER A 185 2.63 2.10 -1.49
CA SER A 185 3.01 3.17 -0.57
C SER A 185 4.53 3.28 -0.42
N ASN A 186 5.22 2.15 -0.27
CA ASN A 186 6.68 2.17 -0.14
C ASN A 186 7.39 2.54 -1.45
N PHE A 187 6.88 2.14 -2.62
CA PHE A 187 7.42 2.56 -3.91
C PHE A 187 7.15 4.04 -4.23
N GLN A 188 6.07 4.63 -3.72
CA GLN A 188 5.70 6.02 -3.99
C GLN A 188 6.31 7.02 -3.02
N SER A 189 6.32 6.72 -1.72
CA SER A 189 6.66 7.70 -0.69
C SER A 189 7.45 7.11 0.48
N GLY A 190 7.66 5.80 0.52
CA GLY A 190 8.28 5.12 1.64
C GLY A 190 9.69 4.63 1.36
N ASP A 191 10.02 3.50 1.98
CA ASP A 191 11.31 2.84 1.81
C ASP A 191 11.22 1.82 0.68
N ILE A 192 11.89 2.11 -0.44
CA ILE A 192 11.82 1.30 -1.65
C ILE A 192 12.29 -0.14 -1.39
N GLN A 193 13.27 -0.35 -0.49
CA GLN A 193 13.74 -1.70 -0.15
C GLN A 193 12.66 -2.47 0.60
N ILE A 194 11.97 -1.83 1.55
CA ILE A 194 10.82 -2.44 2.23
C ILE A 194 9.72 -2.78 1.21
N GLY A 195 9.43 -1.87 0.27
CA GLY A 195 8.48 -2.14 -0.81
C GLY A 195 8.85 -3.35 -1.66
N LEU A 196 10.14 -3.51 -1.96
CA LEU A 196 10.67 -4.63 -2.74
C LEU A 196 10.57 -5.95 -1.99
N GLU A 197 10.96 -5.98 -0.72
CA GLU A 197 10.82 -7.14 0.17
C GLU A 197 9.35 -7.57 0.31
N THR A 198 8.46 -6.59 0.52
CA THR A 198 7.01 -6.80 0.61
C THR A 198 6.45 -7.37 -0.69
N ALA A 199 6.89 -6.87 -1.85
CA ALA A 199 6.46 -7.39 -3.15
C ALA A 199 6.89 -8.85 -3.35
N LEU A 200 8.14 -9.19 -2.99
CA LEU A 200 8.64 -10.57 -3.06
C LEU A 200 7.82 -11.50 -2.16
N LYS A 201 7.57 -11.11 -0.91
CA LYS A 201 6.71 -11.88 0.02
C LYS A 201 5.33 -12.12 -0.57
N TYR A 202 4.71 -11.08 -1.12
CA TYR A 202 3.40 -11.19 -1.75
C TYR A 202 3.41 -12.16 -2.94
N LEU A 203 4.38 -12.02 -3.84
CA LEU A 203 4.51 -12.89 -5.03
C LEU A 203 4.75 -14.35 -4.63
N GLU A 204 5.50 -14.59 -3.56
CA GLU A 204 5.78 -15.93 -3.04
C GLU A 204 4.50 -16.68 -2.61
N LEU A 205 3.48 -15.96 -2.09
CA LEU A 205 2.19 -16.55 -1.73
C LEU A 205 1.48 -17.23 -2.93
N TYR A 206 1.81 -16.77 -4.14
CA TYR A 206 1.28 -17.26 -5.41
C TYR A 206 2.24 -18.18 -6.16
N ARG A 207 3.39 -18.57 -5.60
CA ARG A 207 4.29 -19.52 -6.26
C ARG A 207 3.55 -20.81 -6.61
N GLY A 208 3.58 -21.20 -7.88
CA GLY A 208 2.88 -22.37 -8.43
C GLY A 208 1.34 -22.28 -8.42
N LYS A 209 0.75 -21.13 -8.08
CA LYS A 209 -0.69 -20.89 -8.10
C LYS A 209 -1.05 -19.92 -9.22
N LYS A 210 -2.34 -19.88 -9.58
CA LYS A 210 -2.87 -18.85 -10.46
C LYS A 210 -2.83 -17.50 -9.74
N PRO A 211 -2.08 -16.50 -10.23
CA PRO A 211 -2.07 -15.19 -9.61
C PRO A 211 -3.40 -14.48 -9.79
N GLU A 212 -3.74 -13.67 -8.81
CA GLU A 212 -4.82 -12.69 -8.90
C GLU A 212 -4.40 -11.45 -9.69
N GLY A 213 -5.36 -10.60 -10.05
CA GLY A 213 -5.13 -9.46 -10.94
C GLY A 213 -3.99 -8.53 -10.49
N ALA A 214 -3.86 -8.32 -9.17
CA ALA A 214 -2.84 -7.43 -8.60
C ALA A 214 -1.41 -7.96 -8.75
N SER A 215 -1.19 -9.28 -8.85
CA SER A 215 0.15 -9.84 -8.89
C SER A 215 0.92 -9.49 -10.17
N ALA A 216 0.23 -9.28 -11.27
CA ALA A 216 0.85 -8.80 -12.51
C ALA A 216 1.42 -7.39 -12.35
N SER A 217 0.64 -6.48 -11.74
CA SER A 217 1.04 -5.11 -11.48
C SER A 217 2.17 -5.02 -10.45
N ILE A 218 2.09 -5.82 -9.38
CA ILE A 218 3.15 -5.91 -8.36
C ILE A 218 4.43 -6.46 -8.98
N LEU A 219 4.37 -7.56 -9.73
CA LEU A 219 5.53 -8.14 -10.41
C LEU A 219 6.19 -7.10 -11.33
N MET A 220 5.40 -6.40 -12.16
CA MET A 220 5.93 -5.37 -13.05
C MET A 220 6.61 -4.23 -12.27
N ALA A 221 5.93 -3.65 -11.28
CA ALA A 221 6.45 -2.53 -10.51
C ALA A 221 7.71 -2.93 -9.72
N ALA A 222 7.68 -4.08 -9.06
CA ALA A 222 8.81 -4.58 -8.28
C ALA A 222 10.01 -4.95 -9.17
N SER A 223 9.79 -5.53 -10.36
CA SER A 223 10.86 -5.80 -11.31
C SER A 223 11.51 -4.52 -11.84
N LEU A 224 10.74 -3.46 -12.10
CA LEU A 224 11.31 -2.15 -12.48
C LEU A 224 12.12 -1.50 -11.35
N VAL A 225 11.63 -1.62 -10.12
CA VAL A 225 12.35 -1.16 -8.92
C VAL A 225 13.65 -1.94 -8.72
N ALA A 226 13.60 -3.28 -8.75
CA ALA A 226 14.77 -4.13 -8.63
C ALA A 226 15.81 -3.83 -9.72
N PHE A 227 15.34 -3.67 -10.97
CA PHE A 227 16.19 -3.27 -12.09
C PHE A 227 16.85 -1.91 -11.87
N SER A 228 16.10 -0.92 -11.38
CA SER A 228 16.61 0.44 -11.12
C SER A 228 17.60 0.51 -9.96
N LEU A 229 17.49 -0.41 -9.00
CA LEU A 229 18.42 -0.59 -7.90
C LEU A 229 19.60 -1.52 -8.25
N GLU A 230 19.63 -2.06 -9.47
CA GLU A 230 20.58 -3.10 -9.88
C GLU A 230 20.56 -4.35 -8.94
N ASP A 231 19.44 -4.59 -8.28
CA ASP A 231 19.23 -5.74 -7.38
C ASP A 231 18.90 -7.00 -8.19
N LYS A 232 19.97 -7.57 -8.76
CA LYS A 232 19.91 -8.81 -9.54
C LYS A 232 19.32 -9.98 -8.74
N LYS A 233 19.54 -10.05 -7.43
CA LYS A 233 19.06 -11.15 -6.59
C LYS A 233 17.53 -11.12 -6.50
N SER A 234 16.97 -9.96 -6.16
CA SER A 234 15.51 -9.80 -6.08
C SER A 234 14.85 -10.00 -7.44
N LEU A 235 15.45 -9.48 -8.52
CA LEU A 235 14.92 -9.66 -9.88
C LEU A 235 14.95 -11.13 -10.33
N GLN A 236 16.00 -11.88 -10.00
CA GLN A 236 16.08 -13.32 -10.25
C GLN A 236 14.99 -14.07 -9.48
N GLN A 237 14.79 -13.77 -8.19
CA GLN A 237 13.73 -14.38 -7.38
C GLN A 237 12.35 -14.13 -7.97
N MET A 238 12.06 -12.90 -8.42
CA MET A 238 10.81 -12.58 -9.10
C MET A 238 10.66 -13.35 -10.41
N ASN A 239 11.73 -13.47 -11.20
CA ASN A 239 11.72 -14.27 -12.41
C ASN A 239 11.36 -15.73 -12.08
N ASP A 240 12.03 -16.35 -11.11
CA ASP A 240 11.77 -17.74 -10.70
C ASP A 240 10.31 -17.95 -10.26
N ILE A 241 9.78 -17.04 -9.44
CA ILE A 241 8.36 -17.05 -9.02
C ILE A 241 7.45 -16.94 -10.25
N SER A 242 7.73 -15.99 -11.14
CA SER A 242 6.91 -15.72 -12.33
C SER A 242 6.88 -16.88 -13.32
N GLN A 243 8.01 -17.57 -13.52
CA GLN A 243 8.09 -18.76 -14.38
C GLN A 243 7.26 -19.91 -13.78
N SER A 244 7.23 -20.06 -12.45
CA SER A 244 6.37 -21.05 -11.79
C SER A 244 4.88 -20.81 -12.03
N MET A 245 4.48 -19.53 -12.25
CA MET A 245 3.10 -19.16 -12.50
C MET A 245 2.73 -19.24 -13.99
N LYS A 246 3.70 -19.25 -14.92
CA LYS A 246 3.54 -19.04 -16.39
C LYS A 246 2.37 -19.79 -17.03
N LYS A 247 2.17 -21.06 -16.68
CA LYS A 247 1.09 -21.91 -17.24
C LYS A 247 -0.31 -21.49 -16.81
N SER A 248 -0.44 -20.75 -15.72
CA SER A 248 -1.71 -20.32 -15.12
C SER A 248 -2.04 -18.85 -15.39
N LEU A 249 -1.18 -18.13 -16.11
CA LEU A 249 -1.26 -16.69 -16.26
C LEU A 249 -2.30 -16.26 -17.29
N GLY A 250 -3.16 -15.32 -16.90
CA GLY A 250 -3.87 -14.48 -17.86
C GLY A 250 -2.92 -13.52 -18.59
N ASN A 251 -3.41 -12.87 -19.65
CA ASN A 251 -2.62 -11.99 -20.52
C ASN A 251 -1.86 -10.89 -19.75
N SER A 252 -2.46 -10.31 -18.70
CA SER A 252 -1.81 -9.27 -17.89
C SER A 252 -0.60 -9.79 -17.11
N ALA A 253 -0.61 -11.05 -16.66
CA ALA A 253 0.52 -11.59 -15.93
C ALA A 253 1.65 -12.03 -16.86
N LYS A 254 1.34 -12.47 -18.10
CA LYS A 254 2.36 -12.70 -19.14
C LYS A 254 3.19 -11.45 -19.43
N PHE A 255 2.56 -10.27 -19.38
CA PHE A 255 3.25 -8.99 -19.46
C PHE A 255 4.32 -8.84 -18.38
N GLY A 256 3.97 -9.07 -17.11
CA GLY A 256 4.91 -8.98 -15.99
C GLY A 256 6.06 -9.97 -16.09
N VAL A 257 5.79 -11.21 -16.53
CA VAL A 257 6.84 -12.24 -16.74
C VAL A 257 7.80 -11.82 -17.83
N ALA A 258 7.29 -11.47 -19.02
CA ALA A 258 8.12 -11.07 -20.14
C ALA A 258 8.99 -9.86 -19.77
N LYS A 259 8.41 -8.84 -19.11
CA LYS A 259 9.16 -7.67 -18.65
C LYS A 259 10.27 -8.06 -17.66
N THR A 260 9.97 -8.93 -16.70
CA THR A 260 10.95 -9.38 -15.69
C THR A 260 12.11 -10.14 -16.32
N GLU A 261 11.81 -11.06 -17.24
CA GLU A 261 12.81 -11.86 -17.98
C GLU A 261 13.72 -10.96 -18.83
N ILE A 262 13.14 -10.00 -19.56
CA ILE A 262 13.90 -9.02 -20.35
C ILE A 262 14.80 -8.17 -19.46
N LEU A 263 14.29 -7.62 -18.36
CA LEU A 263 15.09 -6.81 -17.43
C LEU A 263 16.24 -7.61 -16.80
N LEU A 264 16.01 -8.88 -16.50
CA LEU A 264 17.04 -9.79 -15.98
C LEU A 264 18.12 -10.07 -17.04
N ASN A 265 17.73 -10.33 -18.29
CA ASN A 265 18.68 -10.48 -19.40
C ASN A 265 19.55 -9.21 -19.54
N ILE A 266 18.97 -8.01 -19.40
CA ILE A 266 19.73 -6.75 -19.43
C ILE A 266 20.72 -6.67 -18.26
N LEU A 267 20.31 -6.95 -17.01
CA LEU A 267 21.24 -6.94 -15.87
C LEU A 267 22.35 -8.00 -15.97
N ASN A 268 22.10 -9.09 -16.69
CA ASN A 268 23.10 -10.11 -16.95
C ASN A 268 24.08 -9.74 -18.08
N GLY A 269 23.88 -8.61 -18.75
CA GLY A 269 24.63 -8.24 -19.94
C GLY A 269 24.27 -9.06 -21.19
N GLU A 270 23.17 -9.82 -21.15
CA GLU A 270 22.65 -10.64 -22.26
C GLU A 270 21.86 -9.76 -23.26
N TYR A 271 22.44 -8.62 -23.68
CA TYR A 271 21.73 -7.60 -24.46
C TYR A 271 21.19 -8.13 -25.79
N GLN A 272 21.95 -8.97 -26.50
CA GLN A 272 21.51 -9.51 -27.80
C GLN A 272 20.31 -10.45 -27.67
N LYS A 273 20.23 -11.18 -26.56
CA LYS A 273 19.08 -12.05 -26.25
C LYS A 273 17.84 -11.19 -25.97
N ALA A 274 17.99 -10.18 -25.11
CA ALA A 274 16.92 -9.23 -24.81
C ALA A 274 16.43 -8.48 -26.07
N ILE A 275 17.33 -8.05 -26.96
CA ILE A 275 16.97 -7.42 -28.25
C ILE A 275 16.17 -8.40 -29.12
N THR A 276 16.63 -9.64 -29.26
CA THR A 276 15.95 -10.67 -30.06
C THR A 276 14.52 -10.90 -29.56
N GLU A 277 14.35 -11.05 -28.24
CA GLU A 277 13.04 -11.22 -27.60
C GLU A 277 12.14 -10.00 -27.83
N LEU A 278 12.67 -8.79 -27.65
CA LEU A 278 11.89 -7.56 -27.83
C LEU A 278 11.49 -7.33 -29.29
N GLU A 279 12.34 -7.63 -30.27
CA GLU A 279 12.01 -7.55 -31.69
C GLU A 279 10.94 -8.59 -32.09
N ASP A 280 10.94 -9.76 -31.45
CA ASP A 280 9.88 -10.76 -31.61
C ASP A 280 8.53 -10.25 -31.07
N LEU A 281 8.53 -9.69 -29.85
CA LEU A 281 7.35 -9.05 -29.25
C LEU A 281 6.84 -7.88 -30.11
N LYS A 282 7.74 -7.08 -30.69
CA LYS A 282 7.42 -5.96 -31.59
C LYS A 282 6.66 -6.40 -32.84
N LYS A 283 7.04 -7.55 -33.42
CA LYS A 283 6.36 -8.16 -34.58
C LYS A 283 4.96 -8.69 -34.25
N GLY A 284 4.61 -8.75 -32.96
CA GLY A 284 3.31 -9.24 -32.50
C GLY A 284 3.29 -10.73 -32.21
N ASN A 285 4.46 -11.36 -32.10
CA ASN A 285 4.57 -12.78 -31.76
C ASN A 285 4.33 -13.05 -30.26
N GLY A 286 4.23 -12.00 -29.45
CA GLY A 286 3.78 -12.10 -28.06
C GLY A 286 2.27 -12.30 -27.97
N ASP A 287 1.84 -13.37 -27.33
CA ASP A 287 0.44 -13.79 -27.16
C ASP A 287 -0.33 -13.03 -26.07
N PHE A 288 0.03 -11.76 -25.82
CA PHE A 288 -0.60 -10.88 -24.83
C PHE A 288 -0.66 -9.42 -25.28
N TRP A 289 -1.67 -8.69 -24.81
CA TRP A 289 -2.05 -7.37 -25.33
C TRP A 289 -0.98 -6.26 -25.22
N GLY A 290 -0.01 -6.41 -24.31
CA GLY A 290 1.05 -5.42 -24.09
C GLY A 290 2.43 -5.80 -24.63
N SER A 291 2.55 -6.86 -25.43
CA SER A 291 3.85 -7.32 -25.98
C SER A 291 4.57 -6.23 -26.77
N LYS A 292 3.86 -5.61 -27.73
CA LYS A 292 4.37 -4.48 -28.53
C LYS A 292 4.72 -3.26 -27.68
N TYR A 293 3.99 -3.04 -26.58
CA TYR A 293 4.26 -1.93 -25.66
C TYR A 293 5.60 -2.14 -24.95
N ILE A 294 5.83 -3.33 -24.36
CA ILE A 294 7.12 -3.69 -23.74
C ILE A 294 8.27 -3.50 -24.73
N ALA A 295 8.09 -3.98 -25.97
CA ALA A 295 9.08 -3.86 -27.03
C ALA A 295 9.46 -2.39 -27.29
N LYS A 296 8.46 -1.55 -27.57
CA LYS A 296 8.66 -0.13 -27.92
C LYS A 296 9.24 0.69 -26.77
N GLU A 297 8.88 0.36 -25.54
CA GLU A 297 9.39 1.03 -24.34
C GLU A 297 10.85 0.62 -24.03
N THR A 298 11.18 -0.66 -24.19
CA THR A 298 12.45 -1.23 -23.68
C THR A 298 13.57 -1.26 -24.73
N LEU A 299 13.25 -1.41 -26.02
CA LEU A 299 14.27 -1.40 -27.09
C LEU A 299 15.14 -0.13 -27.09
N PRO A 300 14.57 1.09 -27.01
CA PRO A 300 15.38 2.30 -26.90
C PRO A 300 16.42 2.24 -25.78
N LEU A 301 16.00 1.76 -24.61
CA LEU A 301 16.87 1.67 -23.44
C LEU A 301 18.05 0.73 -23.68
N ILE A 302 17.84 -0.43 -24.30
CA ILE A 302 18.94 -1.35 -24.60
C ILE A 302 19.89 -0.72 -25.63
N TYR A 303 19.36 -0.11 -26.70
CA TYR A 303 20.20 0.55 -27.69
C TYR A 303 21.04 1.68 -27.08
N ILE A 304 20.50 2.44 -26.13
CA ILE A 304 21.24 3.43 -25.35
C ILE A 304 22.36 2.77 -24.55
N ILE A 305 22.06 1.69 -23.82
CA ILE A 305 23.04 0.96 -22.98
C ILE A 305 24.18 0.39 -23.84
N THR A 306 23.87 -0.11 -25.03
CA THR A 306 24.87 -0.66 -25.96
C THR A 306 25.56 0.40 -26.84
N GLY A 307 25.22 1.69 -26.68
CA GLY A 307 25.81 2.79 -27.44
C GLY A 307 25.33 2.93 -28.89
N ASP A 308 24.30 2.19 -29.31
CA ASP A 308 23.71 2.30 -30.65
C ASP A 308 22.66 3.42 -30.68
N TYR A 309 23.13 4.66 -30.56
CA TYR A 309 22.25 5.81 -30.42
C TYR A 309 21.39 6.08 -31.67
N ILE A 310 21.82 5.63 -32.85
CA ILE A 310 21.04 5.74 -34.09
C ILE A 310 19.79 4.86 -33.99
N LYS A 311 19.96 3.59 -33.59
CA LYS A 311 18.81 2.70 -33.36
C LYS A 311 17.94 3.16 -32.20
N ALA A 312 18.54 3.72 -31.15
CA ALA A 312 17.79 4.29 -30.04
C ALA A 312 16.85 5.41 -30.51
N GLU A 313 17.35 6.38 -31.28
CA GLU A 313 16.55 7.49 -31.82
C GLU A 313 15.43 6.99 -32.73
N ALA A 314 15.72 6.03 -33.62
CA ALA A 314 14.72 5.41 -34.47
C ALA A 314 13.61 4.71 -33.65
N ALA A 315 14.00 3.94 -32.62
CA ALA A 315 13.06 3.25 -31.74
C ALA A 315 12.21 4.23 -30.91
N ILE A 316 12.79 5.33 -30.41
CA ILE A 316 12.04 6.40 -29.72
C ILE A 316 11.02 7.05 -30.66
N SER A 317 11.42 7.38 -31.89
CA SER A 317 10.54 7.96 -32.91
C SER A 317 9.38 7.04 -33.27
N GLU A 318 9.60 5.73 -33.27
CA GLU A 318 8.52 4.76 -33.46
C GLU A 318 7.59 4.65 -32.24
N HIS A 319 8.16 4.75 -31.03
CA HIS A 319 7.40 4.70 -29.78
C HIS A 319 6.44 5.89 -29.64
N THR A 320 6.87 7.10 -30.02
CA THR A 320 6.04 8.33 -29.97
C THR A 320 4.90 8.33 -30.99
N LYS A 321 4.97 7.54 -32.07
CA LYS A 321 3.84 7.36 -33.00
C LYS A 321 2.67 6.60 -32.39
N HIS A 322 2.84 5.98 -31.22
CA HIS A 322 1.77 5.27 -30.54
C HIS A 322 0.84 6.26 -29.82
N LEU A 323 -0.47 6.13 -30.03
CA LEU A 323 -1.50 7.07 -29.52
C LEU A 323 -1.47 7.31 -27.99
N MET A 324 -0.85 6.40 -27.24
CA MET A 324 -0.79 6.46 -25.76
C MET A 324 0.50 7.08 -25.22
N VAL A 325 1.45 7.50 -26.08
CA VAL A 325 2.77 7.97 -25.66
C VAL A 325 3.05 9.33 -26.28
N SER A 326 3.05 10.36 -25.45
CA SER A 326 3.41 11.71 -25.84
C SER A 326 4.91 11.90 -26.02
N GLU A 327 5.31 12.91 -26.78
CA GLU A 327 6.71 13.32 -26.88
C GLU A 327 7.31 13.67 -25.52
N LYS A 328 6.52 14.26 -24.61
CA LYS A 328 7.00 14.57 -23.25
C LYS A 328 7.30 13.30 -22.46
N GLN A 329 6.52 12.22 -22.62
CA GLN A 329 6.75 10.96 -21.92
C GLN A 329 8.02 10.23 -22.37
N THR A 330 8.54 10.54 -23.56
CA THR A 330 9.79 9.96 -24.10
C THR A 330 11.02 10.87 -23.92
N SER A 331 10.85 12.02 -23.26
CA SER A 331 11.95 12.96 -23.03
C SER A 331 13.07 12.38 -22.18
N ASN A 332 12.77 11.50 -21.21
CA ASN A 332 13.81 10.76 -20.49
C ASN A 332 14.72 9.93 -21.41
N LEU A 333 14.14 9.22 -22.40
CA LEU A 333 14.90 8.39 -23.34
C LEU A 333 15.75 9.26 -24.27
N ARG A 334 15.20 10.38 -24.78
CA ARG A 334 15.98 11.35 -25.58
C ARG A 334 17.10 11.99 -24.77
N GLY A 335 16.82 12.35 -23.52
CA GLY A 335 17.81 12.88 -22.59
C GLY A 335 18.98 11.92 -22.39
N LEU A 336 18.69 10.62 -22.24
CA LEU A 336 19.72 9.58 -22.17
C LEU A 336 20.53 9.44 -23.46
N VAL A 337 19.89 9.53 -24.63
CA VAL A 337 20.59 9.55 -25.94
C VAL A 337 21.53 10.75 -26.03
N PHE A 338 21.05 11.96 -25.73
CA PHE A 338 21.86 13.17 -25.78
C PHE A 338 23.01 13.11 -24.78
N LEU A 339 22.76 12.62 -23.57
CA LEU A 339 23.79 12.41 -22.56
C LEU A 339 24.89 11.48 -23.07
N GLY A 340 24.52 10.32 -23.64
CA GLY A 340 25.47 9.36 -24.21
C GLY A 340 26.27 9.90 -25.41
N LYS A 341 25.69 10.80 -26.21
CA LYS A 341 26.38 11.50 -27.30
C LYS A 341 27.26 12.67 -26.83
N GLY A 342 27.25 13.03 -25.54
CA GLY A 342 27.94 14.22 -25.01
C GLY A 342 27.23 15.54 -25.29
N ASN A 343 25.97 15.51 -25.75
CA ASN A 343 25.13 16.69 -26.02
C ASN A 343 24.43 17.15 -24.74
N TYR A 344 25.21 17.59 -23.76
CA TYR A 344 24.75 17.81 -22.39
C TYR A 344 23.62 18.86 -22.25
N SER A 345 23.68 19.96 -23.01
CA SER A 345 22.64 21.01 -22.96
C SER A 345 21.26 20.46 -23.38
N GLN A 346 21.21 19.65 -24.43
CA GLN A 346 19.98 18.99 -24.87
C GLN A 346 19.52 17.94 -23.86
N ALA A 347 20.46 17.19 -23.26
CA ALA A 347 20.14 16.23 -22.20
C ALA A 347 19.46 16.90 -20.99
N ILE A 348 19.98 18.05 -20.54
CA ILE A 348 19.39 18.85 -19.44
C ILE A 348 17.96 19.29 -19.78
N SER A 349 17.73 19.77 -20.99
CA SER A 349 16.41 20.22 -21.45
C SER A 349 15.39 19.07 -21.44
N GLU A 350 15.78 17.91 -21.97
CA GLU A 350 14.94 16.73 -22.03
C GLU A 350 14.66 16.15 -20.62
N PHE A 351 15.66 16.02 -19.76
CA PHE A 351 15.43 15.58 -18.38
C PHE A 351 14.57 16.56 -17.58
N THR A 352 14.72 17.86 -17.81
CA THR A 352 13.86 18.88 -17.18
C THR A 352 12.41 18.75 -17.65
N THR A 353 12.20 18.50 -18.94
CA THR A 353 10.88 18.22 -19.50
C THR A 353 10.26 16.99 -18.86
N TYR A 354 11.03 15.90 -18.72
CA TYR A 354 10.56 14.68 -18.08
C TYR A 354 10.16 14.93 -16.62
N LEU A 355 11.06 15.51 -15.82
CA LEU A 355 10.87 15.76 -14.39
C LEU A 355 9.69 16.72 -14.10
N GLY A 356 9.29 17.55 -15.06
CA GLY A 356 8.11 18.41 -14.99
C GLY A 356 6.76 17.68 -15.16
N LEU A 357 6.76 16.39 -15.50
CA LEU A 357 5.52 15.60 -15.63
C LEU A 357 4.87 15.33 -14.27
N LYS A 358 3.59 15.70 -14.12
CA LYS A 358 2.81 15.49 -12.89
C LYS A 358 2.65 14.01 -12.50
N ASN A 359 2.69 13.12 -13.48
CA ASN A 359 2.30 11.71 -13.35
C ASN A 359 3.49 10.73 -13.47
N ILE A 360 4.70 11.10 -13.03
CA ILE A 360 5.76 10.10 -12.88
C ILE A 360 5.44 9.28 -11.63
N TYR A 361 4.79 8.13 -11.84
CA TYR A 361 4.17 7.30 -10.81
C TYR A 361 5.13 6.52 -9.92
N ILE A 362 6.42 6.43 -10.29
CA ILE A 362 7.41 5.64 -9.56
C ILE A 362 8.50 6.60 -9.03
N ALA A 363 8.55 6.79 -7.71
CA ALA A 363 9.51 7.68 -7.07
C ALA A 363 10.98 7.33 -7.38
N PRO A 364 11.43 6.06 -7.45
CA PRO A 364 12.82 5.76 -7.80
C PRO A 364 13.24 6.31 -9.17
N ASP A 365 12.34 6.33 -10.15
CA ASP A 365 12.66 6.82 -11.50
C ASP A 365 12.98 8.32 -11.48
N LYS A 366 12.29 9.12 -10.66
CA LYS A 366 12.55 10.56 -10.57
C LYS A 366 13.99 10.84 -10.11
N PHE A 367 14.42 10.21 -9.02
CA PHE A 367 15.76 10.42 -8.47
C PHE A 367 16.84 10.05 -9.50
N LYS A 368 16.66 8.92 -10.20
CA LYS A 368 17.56 8.51 -11.29
C LYS A 368 17.73 9.61 -12.35
N TYR A 369 16.65 10.28 -12.75
CA TYR A 369 16.72 11.33 -13.76
C TYR A 369 17.20 12.68 -13.21
N TYR A 370 17.06 12.97 -11.92
CA TYR A 370 17.81 14.06 -11.28
C TYR A 370 19.31 13.81 -11.34
N CYS A 371 19.76 12.59 -11.01
CA CYS A 371 21.18 12.22 -11.12
C CYS A 371 21.68 12.29 -12.56
N LYS A 372 20.90 11.81 -13.54
CA LYS A 372 21.28 11.91 -14.97
C LYS A 372 21.32 13.34 -15.48
N ARG A 373 20.49 14.22 -14.93
CA ARG A 373 20.57 15.67 -15.20
C ARG A 373 21.79 16.31 -14.52
N ALA A 374 22.15 15.87 -13.31
CA ALA A 374 23.37 16.30 -12.63
C ALA A 374 24.61 15.88 -13.43
N GLU A 375 24.66 14.63 -13.92
CA GLU A 375 25.72 14.12 -14.81
C GLU A 375 25.87 14.98 -16.08
N ALA A 376 24.75 15.43 -16.66
CA ALA A 376 24.79 16.37 -17.79
C ALA A 376 25.36 17.75 -17.40
N TYR A 377 25.01 18.29 -16.21
CA TYR A 377 25.62 19.53 -15.71
C TYR A 377 27.12 19.37 -15.43
N GLU A 378 27.55 18.23 -14.89
CA GLU A 378 28.96 17.89 -14.72
C GLU A 378 29.70 17.83 -16.06
N GLY A 379 29.08 17.26 -17.10
CA GLY A 379 29.60 17.27 -18.47
C GLY A 379 29.82 18.67 -19.04
N LEU A 380 29.00 19.65 -18.63
CA LEU A 380 29.19 21.08 -18.93
C LEU A 380 30.13 21.81 -17.96
N LYS A 381 30.65 21.12 -16.94
CA LYS A 381 31.43 21.71 -15.83
C LYS A 381 30.66 22.74 -14.99
N GLU A 382 29.33 22.62 -14.93
CA GLU A 382 28.44 23.47 -14.12
C GLU A 382 28.16 22.85 -12.74
N PHE A 383 29.21 22.61 -11.95
CA PHE A 383 29.13 21.81 -10.71
C PHE A 383 28.17 22.37 -9.65
N ASP A 384 28.02 23.68 -9.56
CA ASP A 384 27.09 24.31 -8.61
C ASP A 384 25.64 23.92 -8.90
N LYS A 385 25.27 23.82 -10.19
CA LYS A 385 23.94 23.37 -10.59
C LYS A 385 23.77 21.87 -10.38
N ALA A 386 24.80 21.07 -10.64
CA ALA A 386 24.78 19.63 -10.38
C ALA A 386 24.53 19.32 -8.89
N LYS A 387 25.21 20.03 -7.99
CA LYS A 387 25.07 19.88 -6.53
C LYS A 387 23.71 20.31 -5.99
N GLY A 388 23.02 21.22 -6.68
CA GLY A 388 21.73 21.76 -6.26
C GLY A 388 20.51 20.89 -6.63
N LEU A 389 20.73 19.77 -7.32
CA LEU A 389 19.70 18.77 -7.65
C LEU A 389 19.59 17.71 -6.56
#